data_AF-A0A9D4QNN3-F1
#
_entry.id   AF-A0A9D4QNN3-F1
#
_cell.length_a   1.000
_cell.length_b   1.000
_cell.length_c   1.000
_cell.angle_alpha   90.00
_cell.angle_beta   90.00
_cell.angle_gamma   90.00
#
_symmetry.space_group_name_H-M   'P 1'
#
loop_
_entity.id
_entity.type
_entity.pdbx_description
1 polymer ?
#
loop_
_entity_poly.entity_id
_entity_poly.type
_entity_poly.pdbx_seq_one_letter_code
_entity_poly.pdbx_strand_id
1 'polypeptide(L)' 'MRCKSDVRGIPADQLLVETDSPYLRVLSKRDNTPAYVGEVANTVTQIRKVTLRDILRTTAENGRRLYNL' A
#
# COMPACT_ATOMS: atom_id res chain seq x y z
N MET A 1 -17.01 -6.57 2.05
CA MET A 1 -15.72 -5.85 1.86
C MET A 1 -15.37 -5.84 0.37
N ARG A 2 -15.72 -4.77 -0.37
CA ARG A 2 -15.40 -4.62 -1.81
C ARG A 2 -13.93 -4.30 -2.09
N CYS A 3 -13.27 -3.58 -1.17
CA CYS A 3 -11.91 -3.07 -1.36
C CYS A 3 -10.86 -4.16 -1.70
N LYS A 4 -10.94 -5.37 -1.11
CA LYS A 4 -9.94 -6.42 -1.39
C LYS A 4 -9.98 -6.94 -2.83
N SER A 5 -11.17 -7.06 -3.43
CA SER A 5 -11.30 -7.47 -4.83
C SER A 5 -10.84 -6.37 -5.79
N ASP A 6 -11.06 -5.11 -5.43
CA ASP A 6 -10.73 -3.95 -6.25
C ASP A 6 -9.21 -3.75 -6.35
N VAL A 7 -8.47 -4.01 -5.26
CA VAL A 7 -7.01 -3.92 -5.24
C VAL A 7 -6.34 -4.80 -6.29
N ARG A 8 -6.94 -5.94 -6.68
CA ARG A 8 -6.41 -6.78 -7.76
C ARG A 8 -6.59 -6.17 -9.15
N GLY A 9 -7.66 -5.38 -9.35
CA GLY A 9 -8.01 -4.79 -10.64
C GLY A 9 -7.33 -3.45 -10.94
N ILE A 10 -6.76 -2.78 -9.94
CA ILE A 10 -6.09 -1.48 -10.14
C ILE A 10 -4.82 -1.68 -11.01
N PRO A 11 -4.58 -0.89 -12.06
CA PRO A 11 -3.31 -0.92 -12.80
C PRO A 11 -2.10 -0.67 -11.89
N ALA A 12 -0.99 -1.38 -12.10
CA ALA A 12 0.16 -1.31 -11.20
C ALA A 12 0.78 0.10 -11.12
N ASP A 13 0.79 0.82 -12.24
CA ASP A 13 1.26 2.20 -12.40
C ASP A 13 0.31 3.25 -11.81
N GLN A 14 -0.87 2.84 -11.34
CA GLN A 14 -1.87 3.71 -10.68
C GLN A 14 -2.06 3.36 -9.19
N LEU A 15 -1.29 2.39 -8.67
CA LEU A 15 -1.41 1.96 -7.29
C LEU A 15 -0.53 2.83 -6.36
N LEU A 16 -1.12 3.27 -5.25
CA LEU A 16 -0.42 3.84 -4.10
C LEU A 16 -0.78 3.05 -2.84
N VAL A 17 0.05 3.17 -1.81
CA VAL A 17 -0.20 2.61 -0.48
C VAL A 17 -0.01 3.70 0.56
N GLU A 18 -0.91 3.74 1.53
CA GLU A 18 -0.88 4.72 2.62
C GLU A 18 -1.33 4.07 3.92
N THR A 19 -0.98 4.71 5.04
CA THR A 19 -1.41 4.25 6.37
C THR A 19 -2.70 4.90 6.84
N ASP A 20 -3.02 6.09 6.34
CA ASP A 20 -4.08 6.95 6.89
C ASP A 20 -3.93 7.16 8.42
N SER A 21 -2.69 7.34 8.87
CA SER A 21 -2.39 7.56 10.28
C SER A 21 -3.03 8.86 10.79
N PRO A 22 -3.59 8.88 12.00
CA PRO A 22 -3.48 7.85 13.06
C PRO A 22 -4.52 6.71 13.01
N TYR A 23 -5.34 6.64 11.95
CA TYR A 23 -6.46 5.71 11.81
C TYR A 23 -6.05 4.39 11.13
N LEU A 24 -7.04 3.52 10.83
CA LEU A 24 -6.89 2.32 9.98
C LEU A 24 -5.72 1.37 10.31
N ARG A 25 -5.61 1.00 11.60
CA ARG A 25 -4.58 0.10 12.12
C ARG A 25 -4.70 -1.29 11.46
N VAL A 26 -3.60 -1.78 10.88
CA VAL A 26 -3.57 -3.05 10.15
C VAL A 26 -3.39 -4.25 11.09
N LEU A 27 -2.30 -4.28 11.86
CA LEU A 27 -1.92 -5.42 12.72
C LEU A 27 -1.60 -5.05 14.18
N SER A 28 -0.96 -3.90 14.40
CA SER A 28 -0.47 -3.48 15.73
C SER A 28 -1.60 -3.34 16.77
N LYS A 29 -1.25 -3.28 18.06
CA LYS A 29 -2.09 -2.78 19.19
C LYS A 29 -1.79 -1.32 19.58
N ARG A 30 -0.76 -0.71 18.97
CA ARG A 30 -0.41 0.73 19.05
C ARG A 30 -1.01 1.54 17.90
N ASP A 31 -1.23 2.83 18.11
CA ASP A 31 -1.73 3.78 17.11
C ASP A 31 -1.00 3.68 15.78
N ASN A 32 -1.73 3.90 14.68
CA ASN A 32 -1.13 3.81 13.36
C ASN A 32 -0.17 4.98 13.15
N THR A 33 0.94 4.70 12.48
CA THR A 33 1.96 5.70 12.17
C THR A 33 2.47 5.47 10.75
N PRO A 34 3.02 6.50 10.08
CA PRO A 34 3.61 6.36 8.75
C PRO A 34 4.68 5.26 8.65
N ALA A 35 5.34 4.92 9.77
CA ALA A 35 6.32 3.85 9.83
C ALA A 35 5.74 2.46 9.48
N TYR A 36 4.41 2.28 9.58
CA TYR A 36 3.73 1.03 9.27
C TYR A 36 3.31 0.90 7.79
N VAL A 37 3.74 1.79 6.89
CA VAL A 37 3.40 1.70 5.45
C VAL A 37 3.86 0.37 4.82
N GLY A 38 4.95 -0.22 5.33
CA GLY A 38 5.42 -1.54 4.92
C GLY A 38 4.43 -2.67 5.27
N GLU A 39 3.69 -2.55 6.39
CA GLU A 39 2.65 -3.52 6.76
C GLU A 39 1.48 -3.46 5.78
N VAL A 40 1.06 -2.24 5.40
CA VAL A 40 0.02 -2.02 4.38
C VAL A 40 0.46 -2.63 3.05
N ALA A 41 1.67 -2.32 2.59
CA ALA A 41 2.22 -2.87 1.36
C ALA A 41 2.26 -4.41 1.38
N ASN A 42 2.60 -5.01 2.53
CA ASN A 42 2.59 -6.45 2.69
C ASN A 42 1.19 -7.08 2.51
N THR A 43 0.12 -6.41 2.96
CA THR A 43 -1.25 -6.90 2.70
C THR A 43 -1.59 -6.95 1.20
N VAL A 44 -1.05 -6.02 0.40
CA VAL A 44 -1.26 -5.99 -1.05
C VAL A 44 -0.58 -7.17 -1.73
N THR A 45 0.59 -7.59 -1.25
CA THR A 45 1.31 -8.76 -1.81
C THR A 45 0.46 -10.04 -1.75
N GLN A 46 -0.30 -10.20 -0.68
CA GLN A 46 -1.17 -11.38 -0.48
C GLN A 46 -2.29 -11.46 -1.52
N ILE A 47 -2.75 -10.29 -1.99
CA ILE A 47 -3.82 -10.13 -2.98
C ILE A 47 -3.25 -10.25 -4.41
N ARG A 48 -2.13 -9.57 -4.70
CA ARG A 48 -1.57 -9.45 -6.05
C ARG A 48 -0.55 -10.53 -6.43
N LYS A 49 -0.08 -11.33 -5.47
CA LYS A 49 0.92 -12.40 -5.70
C LYS A 49 2.23 -11.88 -6.30
N VAL A 50 2.69 -10.72 -5.84
CA VAL A 50 3.98 -10.10 -6.21
C VAL A 50 4.81 -9.87 -4.95
N THR A 51 6.11 -9.59 -5.11
CA THR A 51 7.00 -9.38 -3.97
C THR A 51 6.70 -8.04 -3.27
N LEU A 52 7.02 -7.95 -1.96
CA LEU A 52 6.95 -6.68 -1.23
C LEU A 52 7.85 -5.62 -1.87
N ARG A 53 9.04 -6.03 -2.33
CA ARG A 53 9.98 -5.14 -3.01
C ARG A 53 9.40 -4.53 -4.28
N ASP A 54 8.68 -5.33 -5.07
CA ASP A 54 8.04 -4.84 -6.30
C ASP A 54 6.92 -3.86 -5.99
N ILE A 55 6.07 -4.15 -5.01
CA ILE A 55 5.03 -3.20 -4.57
C ILE A 55 5.67 -1.89 -4.13
N LEU A 56 6.66 -1.92 -3.24
CA LEU A 56 7.31 -0.71 -2.72
C LEU A 56 8.00 0.09 -3.82
N ARG A 57 8.67 -0.57 -4.76
CA ARG A 57 9.31 0.10 -5.91
C ARG A 57 8.26 0.80 -6.75
N THR A 58 7.25 0.08 -7.22
CA THR A 58 6.23 0.61 -8.12
C THR A 58 5.42 1.72 -7.46
N THR A 59 4.99 1.56 -6.21
CA THR A 59 4.22 2.61 -5.52
C THR A 59 5.06 3.84 -5.19
N ALA A 60 6.37 3.68 -4.93
CA ALA A 60 7.28 4.81 -4.78
C ALA A 60 7.48 5.57 -6.09
N GLU A 61 7.66 4.86 -7.21
CA GLU A 61 7.74 5.47 -8.55
C GLU A 61 6.44 6.21 -8.91
N ASN A 62 5.29 5.59 -8.65
CA ASN A 62 3.98 6.21 -8.85
C ASN A 62 3.80 7.46 -7.98
N GLY A 63 4.23 7.40 -6.72
CA GLY A 63 4.18 8.53 -5.80
C GLY A 63 5.04 9.69 -6.28
N ARG A 64 6.29 9.42 -6.69
CA ARG A 64 7.18 10.45 -7.26
C ARG A 64 6.56 11.11 -8.49
N ARG A 65 5.98 10.29 -9.38
CA ARG A 65 5.31 10.78 -10.59
C ARG A 65 4.06 11.61 -10.28
N LEU A 66 3.25 11.19 -9.30
CA LEU A 66 2.00 11.89 -8.96
C LEU A 66 2.26 13.22 -8.24
N TYR A 67 3.23 13.22 -7.32
CA TYR A 67 3.54 14.38 -6.47
C TYR A 67 4.67 15.27 -7.03
N ASN A 68 5.19 14.97 -8.22
CA ASN A 68 6.30 15.67 -8.86
C ASN A 68 7.55 15.79 -7.95
N LEU A 69 8.00 14.66 -7.41
CA LEU A 69 9.16 14.54 -6.50
C LEU A 69 10.43 14.03 -7.21
#